data_AF-A0A7S3BML7-F1
#
_entry.id   AF-A0A7S3BML7-F1
#
_cell.length_a   1.000
_cell.length_b   1.000
_cell.length_c   1.000
_cell.angle_alpha   90.00
_cell.angle_beta   90.00
_cell.angle_gamma   90.00
#
_symmetry.space_group_name_H-M   'P 1'
#
loop_
_entity.id
_entity.type
_entity.pdbx_description
1 polymer ?
#
loop_
_entity_poly.entity_id
_entity_poly.type
_entity_poly.pdbx_seq_one_letter_code
_entity_poly.pdbx_strand_id
1 'polypeptide(L)'
;DEEKISIDLPPSWVERLDVARDLFQARCPDGKKKIVYRKGLLEKFAPYSREDGLVEQVTVFRDAERSEVDEVRQFFANRKDKLTKRVECHATASAPAKTSEFFEPGRLDPGRGLKELIKVHGVRREFHFYNSARLDGLMYRIEETGMKVWQVFDGTKDPLIYRSVSYKEDEDSQEPQIRKMAEKFKRSPSVDADEDVAKRTFDVDAGLIKVRYHYGPDRVTASFRTYAKDGSGHSFVQVDPFSRPLTDAQLLDEYTKLQTSERECINEIRDADRKAKEIIKKRQEEEDDIVEAEQEANQLPPGSKPPVAAHLVVSVYDTARSKMAAGQTDMAEDDEKVPHDFLTPFLAIPIGPNDPPLPRDEALQARDACLRSLKDRLVERANIVQNRLDEENAALSKRQAAFSRNRDHMDPQDEQEYERYASDAMFRIQILEQRLDRHTEISLSKYAEMDARLRKDPRLRALAVPSR
;
A
#
# COMPACT_ATOMS: atom_id res chain seq x y z
N ASP A 1 24.12 7.47 59.86
CA ASP A 1 24.31 8.85 59.37
C ASP A 1 25.36 8.86 58.28
N GLU A 2 24.92 8.80 57.02
CA GLU A 2 25.79 9.00 55.85
C GLU A 2 25.51 10.40 55.31
N GLU A 3 26.41 11.34 55.59
CA GLU A 3 26.40 12.67 55.00
C GLU A 3 26.66 12.57 53.50
N LYS A 4 25.61 12.82 52.70
CA LYS A 4 25.75 13.03 51.26
C LYS A 4 26.57 14.29 51.01
N ILE A 5 27.84 14.09 50.66
CA ILE A 5 28.72 15.14 50.17
C ILE A 5 28.15 15.63 48.82
N SER A 6 27.51 16.80 48.84
CA SER A 6 27.10 17.52 47.65
C SER A 6 28.35 18.13 47.02
N ILE A 7 28.88 17.50 45.98
CA ILE A 7 29.97 18.07 45.18
C ILE A 7 29.34 19.12 44.26
N ASP A 8 29.51 20.40 44.61
CA ASP A 8 29.18 21.52 43.73
C ASP A 8 30.19 21.56 42.58
N LEU A 9 29.75 21.17 41.39
CA LEU A 9 30.54 21.31 40.17
C LEU A 9 30.61 22.80 39.79
N PRO A 10 31.78 23.28 39.35
CA PRO A 10 31.90 24.66 38.87
C PRO A 10 30.92 24.90 37.71
N PRO A 11 30.28 26.09 37.65
CA PRO A 11 29.32 26.38 36.60
C PRO A 11 29.99 26.35 35.23
N SER A 12 29.24 25.85 34.23
CA SER A 12 29.67 25.83 32.83
C SER A 12 30.11 27.24 32.39
N TRP A 13 31.25 27.32 31.71
CA TRP A 13 31.77 28.55 31.10
C TRP A 13 30.91 29.06 29.93
N VAL A 14 29.96 28.23 29.49
CA VAL A 14 29.04 28.54 28.40
C VAL A 14 27.62 28.50 28.95
N GLU A 15 26.84 29.54 28.64
CA GLU A 15 25.41 29.54 28.88
C GLU A 15 24.76 28.32 28.23
N ARG A 16 23.71 27.81 28.87
CA ARG A 16 22.95 26.69 28.33
C ARG A 16 22.37 27.12 26.98
N LEU A 17 22.72 26.38 25.93
CA LEU A 17 22.12 26.55 24.61
C LEU A 17 20.59 26.42 24.73
N ASP A 18 19.90 27.55 24.60
CA ASP A 18 18.46 27.62 24.54
C ASP A 18 18.03 27.94 23.11
N VAL A 19 17.35 26.99 22.48
CA VAL A 19 16.80 27.16 21.14
C VAL A 19 15.30 27.03 21.29
N ALA A 20 14.59 28.11 20.95
CA ALA A 20 13.13 28.11 20.96
C ALA A 20 12.62 26.90 20.17
N ARG A 21 11.68 26.16 20.78
CA ARG A 21 11.17 24.89 20.24
C ARG A 21 10.68 25.03 18.79
N ASP A 22 10.03 26.13 18.46
CA ASP A 22 9.52 26.41 17.12
C ASP A 22 10.66 26.55 16.09
N LEU A 23 11.76 27.20 16.47
CA LEU A 23 12.96 27.31 15.63
C LEU A 23 13.65 25.96 15.44
N PHE A 24 13.70 25.14 16.51
CA PHE A 24 14.23 23.78 16.42
C PHE A 24 13.38 22.89 15.51
N GLN A 25 12.06 22.99 15.58
CA GLN A 25 11.13 22.22 14.76
C GLN A 25 11.10 22.68 13.29
N ALA A 26 11.20 23.99 13.05
CA ALA A 26 11.29 24.53 11.70
C ALA A 26 12.53 24.01 10.96
N ARG A 27 13.61 23.66 11.67
CA ARG A 27 14.93 23.19 11.17
C ARG A 27 15.66 24.16 10.24
N CYS A 28 14.94 25.04 9.56
CA CYS A 28 15.38 26.08 8.67
C CYS A 28 14.78 27.41 9.16
N PRO A 29 15.58 28.46 9.37
CA PRO A 29 15.07 29.82 9.54
C PRO A 29 14.13 30.17 8.37
N ASP A 30 12.98 30.77 8.67
CA ASP A 30 11.91 31.10 7.70
C ASP A 30 11.30 29.91 6.92
N GLY A 31 11.51 28.68 7.40
CA GLY A 31 10.94 27.47 6.79
C GLY A 31 11.63 27.01 5.50
N LYS A 32 12.64 27.74 5.02
CA LYS A 32 13.39 27.40 3.80
C LYS A 32 14.86 27.76 3.92
N LYS A 33 15.75 26.84 3.51
CA LYS A 33 17.20 27.07 3.40
C LYS A 33 17.68 26.77 1.99
N LYS A 34 18.45 27.69 1.40
CA LYS A 34 19.11 27.47 0.10
C LYS A 34 20.62 27.43 0.27
N ILE A 35 21.27 26.46 -0.37
CA ILE A 35 22.73 26.31 -0.39
C ILE A 35 23.16 26.15 -1.85
N VAL A 36 24.02 27.05 -2.31
CA VAL A 36 24.55 27.05 -3.67
C VAL A 36 25.88 26.32 -3.71
N TYR A 37 26.01 25.40 -4.65
CA TYR A 37 27.25 24.70 -5.01
C TYR A 37 27.65 25.06 -6.45
N ARG A 38 28.89 24.74 -6.83
CA ARG A 38 29.46 25.07 -8.16
C ARG A 38 28.57 24.65 -9.33
N LYS A 39 27.94 23.48 -9.27
CA LYS A 39 27.01 22.95 -10.29
C LYS A 39 25.71 22.42 -9.68
N GLY A 40 25.33 22.96 -8.53
CA GLY A 40 24.21 22.43 -7.77
C GLY A 40 23.51 23.48 -6.95
N LEU A 41 22.20 23.32 -6.76
CA LEU A 41 21.39 24.10 -5.84
C LEU A 41 20.67 23.12 -4.92
N LEU A 42 20.90 23.25 -3.62
CA LEU A 42 20.22 22.49 -2.59
C LEU A 42 19.23 23.41 -1.88
N GLU A 43 17.95 23.07 -1.94
CA GLU A 43 16.88 23.72 -1.20
C GLU A 43 16.33 22.75 -0.15
N LYS A 44 16.26 23.19 1.10
CA LYS A 44 15.64 22.44 2.20
C LYS A 44 14.43 23.19 2.68
N PHE A 45 13.39 22.45 3.00
CA PHE A 45 12.11 22.96 3.47
C PHE A 45 11.77 22.34 4.82
N ALA A 46 11.09 23.10 5.67
CA ALA A 46 10.59 22.56 6.92
C ALA A 46 9.50 21.51 6.63
N PRO A 47 9.38 20.45 7.45
CA PRO A 47 8.25 19.52 7.33
C PRO A 47 6.92 20.28 7.38
N TYR A 48 5.98 19.94 6.50
CA TYR A 48 4.66 20.56 6.38
C TYR A 48 4.65 22.05 5.95
N SER A 49 5.79 22.63 5.55
CA SER A 49 5.79 24.02 5.04
C SER A 49 5.33 24.14 3.58
N ARG A 50 5.25 23.02 2.87
CA ARG A 50 4.77 22.94 1.49
C ARG A 50 3.66 21.92 1.41
N GLU A 51 2.65 22.22 0.60
CA GLU A 51 1.51 21.33 0.41
C GLU A 51 1.92 20.02 -0.26
N ASP A 52 2.86 20.05 -1.22
CA ASP A 52 3.38 18.86 -1.92
C ASP A 52 4.18 17.85 -1.06
N GLY A 53 4.49 18.21 0.20
CA GLY A 53 5.29 17.40 1.12
C GLY A 53 6.80 17.39 0.81
N LEU A 54 7.28 18.29 -0.06
CA LEU A 54 8.70 18.38 -0.41
C LEU A 54 9.52 18.91 0.77
N VAL A 55 10.56 18.17 1.16
CA VAL A 55 11.47 18.53 2.25
C VAL A 55 12.87 18.88 1.78
N GLU A 56 13.29 18.34 0.64
CA GLU A 56 14.59 18.64 0.05
C GLU A 56 14.52 18.56 -1.48
N GLN A 57 15.12 19.54 -2.16
CA GLN A 57 15.30 19.55 -3.60
C GLN A 57 16.77 19.81 -3.94
N VAL A 58 17.33 18.97 -4.81
CA VAL A 58 18.67 19.13 -5.37
C VAL A 58 18.54 19.31 -6.87
N THR A 59 18.86 20.50 -7.36
CA THR A 59 18.96 20.79 -8.80
C THR A 59 20.42 20.70 -9.21
N VAL A 60 20.73 19.80 -10.13
CA VAL A 60 22.06 19.62 -10.72
C VAL A 60 22.08 20.28 -12.08
N PHE A 61 23.12 21.08 -12.34
CA PHE A 61 23.30 21.81 -13.60
C PHE A 61 24.46 21.23 -14.40
N ARG A 62 24.39 21.33 -15.73
CA ARG A 62 25.46 20.86 -16.62
C ARG A 62 26.70 21.72 -16.53
N ASP A 63 26.48 23.01 -16.36
CA ASP A 63 27.47 24.08 -16.38
C ASP A 63 27.67 24.70 -15.00
N ALA A 64 28.79 25.41 -14.82
CA ALA A 64 29.07 26.11 -13.57
C ALA A 64 28.31 27.43 -13.44
N GLU A 65 27.81 27.97 -14.55
CA GLU A 65 26.98 29.18 -14.57
C GLU A 65 25.53 28.87 -14.13
N ARG A 66 25.17 27.58 -14.08
CA ARG A 66 23.85 27.06 -13.67
C ARG A 66 22.74 27.53 -14.62
N SER A 67 23.03 27.53 -15.91
CA SER A 67 22.11 27.92 -16.98
C SER A 67 21.27 26.75 -17.47
N GLU A 68 21.83 25.53 -17.50
CA GLU A 68 21.15 24.34 -17.98
C GLU A 68 20.95 23.30 -16.87
N VAL A 69 19.70 23.00 -16.56
CA VAL A 69 19.34 21.93 -15.61
C VAL A 69 19.56 20.57 -16.26
N ASP A 70 20.28 19.70 -15.56
CA ASP A 70 20.53 18.32 -15.98
C ASP A 70 19.59 17.34 -15.27
N GLU A 71 19.50 17.48 -13.95
CA GLU A 71 18.75 16.56 -13.09
C GLU A 71 18.14 17.32 -11.90
N VAL A 72 16.88 17.07 -11.60
CA VAL A 72 16.22 17.53 -10.37
C VAL A 72 15.90 16.32 -9.50
N ARG A 73 16.40 16.33 -8.26
CA ARG A 73 16.09 15.30 -7.25
C ARG A 73 15.22 15.93 -6.18
N GLN A 74 14.02 15.44 -6.02
CA GLN A 74 13.07 15.88 -5.01
C GLN A 74 12.91 14.77 -3.98
N PHE A 75 12.94 15.13 -2.71
CA PHE A 75 12.70 14.24 -1.59
C PHE A 75 11.47 14.73 -0.84
N PHE A 76 10.55 13.80 -0.60
CA PHE A 76 9.27 14.06 0.01
C PHE A 76 9.18 13.35 1.36
N ALA A 77 8.43 13.95 2.27
CA ALA A 77 8.11 13.34 3.55
C ALA A 77 6.61 13.40 3.79
N ASN A 78 6.12 12.48 4.61
CA ASN A 78 4.75 12.49 5.12
C ASN A 78 3.66 12.36 4.05
N ARG A 79 3.94 11.94 2.82
CA ARG A 79 2.89 11.74 1.82
C ARG A 79 2.11 10.44 2.06
N LYS A 80 0.78 10.51 1.94
CA LYS A 80 -0.11 9.33 2.07
C LYS A 80 0.16 8.27 1.00
N ASP A 81 0.51 8.72 -0.20
CA ASP A 81 0.86 7.86 -1.34
C ASP A 81 2.22 7.15 -1.21
N LYS A 82 2.98 7.44 -0.15
CA LYS A 82 4.32 6.88 0.12
C LYS A 82 5.40 7.29 -0.90
N LEU A 83 5.20 8.34 -1.69
CA LEU A 83 6.27 8.90 -2.51
C LEU A 83 7.34 9.50 -1.61
N THR A 84 8.59 9.05 -1.79
CA THR A 84 9.74 9.50 -0.99
C THR A 84 10.75 10.27 -1.81
N LYS A 85 10.87 9.94 -3.09
CA LYS A 85 11.85 10.56 -3.99
C LYS A 85 11.32 10.60 -5.41
N ARG A 86 11.49 11.73 -6.09
CA ARG A 86 11.33 11.88 -7.53
C ARG A 86 12.65 12.36 -8.13
N VAL A 87 13.05 11.76 -9.24
CA VAL A 87 14.22 12.16 -10.01
C VAL A 87 13.79 12.47 -11.42
N GLU A 88 14.00 13.70 -11.85
CA GLU A 88 13.71 14.18 -13.20
C GLU A 88 15.02 14.47 -13.91
N CYS A 89 15.40 13.60 -14.84
CA CYS A 89 16.51 13.84 -15.75
C CYS A 89 15.96 14.59 -16.98
N HIS A 90 16.52 15.76 -17.28
CA HIS A 90 16.16 16.53 -18.46
C HIS A 90 16.66 15.85 -19.73
N ALA A 91 15.96 16.09 -20.85
CA ALA A 91 16.38 15.57 -22.14
C ALA A 91 17.77 16.11 -22.52
N THR A 92 18.56 15.24 -23.15
CA THR A 92 19.85 15.57 -23.77
C THR A 92 19.77 15.24 -25.25
N ALA A 93 20.75 15.66 -26.04
CA ALA A 93 20.86 15.26 -27.44
C ALA A 93 20.92 13.72 -27.62
N SER A 94 21.38 12.99 -26.60
CA SER A 94 21.58 11.53 -26.65
C SER A 94 20.49 10.72 -25.94
N ALA A 95 19.64 11.33 -25.11
CA ALA A 95 18.67 10.61 -24.29
C ALA A 95 17.41 11.45 -24.02
N PRO A 96 16.20 10.86 -24.10
CA PRO A 96 14.95 11.52 -23.76
C PRO A 96 14.86 11.83 -22.26
N ALA A 97 13.96 12.75 -21.90
CA ALA A 97 13.66 13.05 -20.50
C ALA A 97 13.16 11.79 -19.76
N LYS A 98 13.59 11.64 -18.50
CA LYS A 98 13.27 10.49 -17.67
C LYS A 98 12.82 10.94 -16.29
N THR A 99 11.66 10.49 -15.85
CA THR A 99 11.16 10.67 -14.48
C THR A 99 11.21 9.33 -13.75
N SER A 100 11.78 9.29 -12.55
CA SER A 100 11.83 8.09 -11.69
C SER A 100 11.25 8.43 -10.33
N GLU A 101 10.15 7.78 -9.95
CA GLU A 101 9.47 7.94 -8.66
C GLU A 101 9.71 6.74 -7.77
N PHE A 102 10.09 6.95 -6.51
CA PHE A 102 10.40 5.90 -5.53
C PHE A 102 9.41 5.94 -4.39
N PHE A 103 8.89 4.77 -4.03
CA PHE A 103 7.84 4.60 -3.04
C PHE A 103 8.28 3.70 -1.88
N GLU A 104 7.85 4.09 -0.68
CA GLU A 104 7.97 3.25 0.51
C GLU A 104 6.94 2.11 0.50
N PRO A 105 7.24 0.99 1.19
CA PRO A 105 6.27 -0.08 1.42
C PRO A 105 4.99 0.42 2.10
N GLY A 106 3.87 -0.28 1.87
CA GLY A 106 2.59 -0.01 2.53
C GLY A 106 1.58 0.82 1.74
N ARG A 107 1.81 1.04 0.43
CA ARG A 107 0.78 1.57 -0.47
C ARG A 107 -0.41 0.62 -0.55
N LEU A 108 -1.62 1.19 -0.60
CA LEU A 108 -2.87 0.46 -0.80
C LEU A 108 -3.10 0.18 -2.29
N ASP A 109 -4.06 -0.68 -2.60
CA ASP A 109 -4.47 -0.95 -3.97
C ASP A 109 -5.00 0.32 -4.66
N PRO A 110 -4.76 0.52 -5.97
CA PRO A 110 -4.06 -0.38 -6.91
C PRO A 110 -2.52 -0.33 -6.82
N GLY A 111 -1.97 0.59 -6.03
CA GLY A 111 -0.53 0.83 -5.89
C GLY A 111 0.25 -0.17 -5.03
N ARG A 112 -0.39 -1.25 -4.56
CA ARG A 112 0.18 -2.22 -3.64
C ARG A 112 1.48 -2.81 -4.18
N GLY A 113 2.53 -2.69 -3.37
CA GLY A 113 3.85 -3.22 -3.68
C GLY A 113 4.62 -2.42 -4.71
N LEU A 114 4.11 -1.31 -5.28
CA LEU A 114 4.90 -0.46 -6.18
C LEU A 114 6.08 0.13 -5.41
N LYS A 115 7.29 -0.10 -5.93
CA LYS A 115 8.56 0.38 -5.38
C LYS A 115 9.12 1.54 -6.18
N GLU A 116 9.11 1.40 -7.50
CA GLU A 116 9.65 2.42 -8.40
C GLU A 116 8.80 2.49 -9.67
N LEU A 117 8.49 3.70 -10.11
CA LEU A 117 7.85 3.99 -11.38
C LEU A 117 8.79 4.84 -12.23
N ILE A 118 9.25 4.29 -13.35
CA ILE A 118 10.13 4.98 -14.28
C ILE A 118 9.35 5.29 -15.55
N LYS A 119 9.33 6.56 -15.95
CA LYS A 119 8.76 7.03 -17.21
C LYS A 119 9.86 7.65 -18.05
N VAL A 120 10.21 6.99 -19.15
CA VAL A 120 11.09 7.55 -20.19
C VAL A 120 10.19 8.14 -21.26
N HIS A 121 10.19 9.47 -21.37
CA HIS A 121 9.21 10.19 -22.18
C HIS A 121 9.20 9.72 -23.63
N GLY A 122 8.04 9.29 -24.13
CA GLY A 122 7.84 8.81 -25.50
C GLY A 122 8.45 7.43 -25.82
N VAL A 123 9.13 6.79 -24.86
CA VAL A 123 9.84 5.51 -25.11
C VAL A 123 9.21 4.38 -24.33
N ARG A 124 9.31 4.39 -22.98
CA ARG A 124 8.85 3.26 -22.17
C ARG A 124 8.46 3.65 -20.75
N ARG A 125 7.68 2.77 -20.12
CA ARG A 125 7.36 2.82 -18.69
C ARG A 125 7.86 1.55 -18.00
N GLU A 126 8.40 1.68 -16.80
CA GLU A 126 8.85 0.56 -15.98
C GLU A 126 8.19 0.64 -14.60
N PHE A 127 7.62 -0.47 -14.17
CA PHE A 127 7.03 -0.63 -12.85
C PHE A 127 7.88 -1.66 -12.11
N HIS A 128 8.53 -1.26 -11.03
CA HIS A 128 9.26 -2.17 -10.16
C HIS A 128 8.49 -2.34 -8.86
N PHE A 129 8.44 -3.57 -8.36
CA PHE A 129 7.65 -3.94 -7.20
C PHE A 129 8.50 -4.55 -6.10
N TYR A 130 8.05 -4.38 -4.86
CA TYR A 130 8.44 -5.24 -3.74
C TYR A 130 7.75 -6.59 -3.93
N ASN A 131 8.50 -7.59 -4.41
CA ASN A 131 7.97 -8.93 -4.69
C ASN A 131 7.27 -9.57 -3.47
N SER A 132 7.78 -9.34 -2.26
CA SER A 132 7.19 -9.85 -1.01
C SER A 132 5.79 -9.29 -0.71
N ALA A 133 5.45 -8.11 -1.25
CA ALA A 133 4.14 -7.49 -1.07
C ALA A 133 3.09 -8.00 -2.08
N ARG A 134 3.49 -8.84 -3.05
CA ARG A 134 2.61 -9.37 -4.09
C ARG A 134 2.46 -10.88 -3.99
N LEU A 135 1.25 -11.37 -4.21
CA LEU A 135 0.99 -12.81 -4.20
C LEU A 135 1.50 -13.49 -5.48
N ASP A 136 1.51 -12.77 -6.60
CA ASP A 136 1.90 -13.24 -7.93
C ASP A 136 3.41 -13.29 -8.19
N GLY A 137 4.24 -12.82 -7.25
CA GLY A 137 5.70 -12.84 -7.40
C GLY A 137 6.24 -11.88 -8.48
N LEU A 138 5.41 -10.96 -9.02
CA LEU A 138 5.84 -10.01 -10.04
C LEU A 138 6.90 -9.05 -9.47
N MET A 139 8.09 -9.07 -10.06
CA MET A 139 9.19 -8.19 -9.67
C MET A 139 9.16 -6.87 -10.43
N TYR A 140 9.02 -6.94 -11.75
CA TYR A 140 8.92 -5.74 -12.57
C TYR A 140 8.17 -6.00 -13.88
N ARG A 141 7.58 -4.93 -14.40
CA ARG A 141 6.89 -4.87 -15.68
C ARG A 141 7.46 -3.71 -16.48
N ILE A 142 7.76 -3.94 -17.75
CA ILE A 142 8.23 -2.90 -18.67
C ILE A 142 7.28 -2.85 -19.86
N GLU A 143 6.88 -1.64 -20.21
CA GLU A 143 6.00 -1.32 -21.33
C GLU A 143 6.77 -0.43 -22.30
N GLU A 144 7.26 -1.01 -23.39
CA GLU A 144 7.75 -0.24 -24.54
C GLU A 144 6.55 0.22 -25.37
N THR A 145 6.45 1.53 -25.53
CA THR A 145 5.29 2.19 -26.15
C THR A 145 5.04 1.62 -27.54
N GLY A 146 3.84 1.06 -27.76
CA GLY A 146 3.41 0.53 -29.06
C GLY A 146 4.08 -0.77 -29.52
N MET A 147 5.11 -1.26 -28.82
CA MET A 147 5.91 -2.40 -29.32
C MET A 147 5.71 -3.67 -28.50
N LYS A 148 6.06 -3.61 -27.21
CA LYS A 148 6.21 -4.81 -26.40
C LYS A 148 6.02 -4.51 -24.92
N VAL A 149 5.32 -5.41 -24.25
CA VAL A 149 5.21 -5.43 -22.80
C VAL A 149 5.82 -6.73 -22.29
N TRP A 150 6.56 -6.68 -21.20
CA TRP A 150 7.03 -7.88 -20.51
C TRP A 150 7.08 -7.72 -19.01
N GLN A 151 7.02 -8.87 -18.35
CA GLN A 151 6.94 -9.05 -16.92
C GLN A 151 7.98 -10.07 -16.50
N VAL A 152 8.62 -9.80 -15.37
CA VAL A 152 9.58 -10.71 -14.75
C VAL A 152 9.12 -11.05 -13.35
N PHE A 153 9.16 -12.33 -13.04
CA PHE A 153 8.67 -12.92 -11.81
C PHE A 153 9.83 -13.59 -11.08
N ASP A 154 9.71 -13.73 -9.76
CA ASP A 154 10.76 -14.30 -8.92
C ASP A 154 10.97 -15.82 -9.13
N GLY A 155 9.94 -16.53 -9.61
CA GLY A 155 9.97 -17.97 -9.83
C GLY A 155 10.00 -18.80 -8.56
N THR A 156 9.54 -18.27 -7.42
CA THR A 156 9.60 -18.96 -6.12
C THR A 156 8.37 -19.81 -5.82
N LYS A 157 7.18 -19.27 -6.07
CA LYS A 157 5.88 -19.94 -5.86
C LYS A 157 5.36 -20.65 -7.11
N ASP A 158 5.62 -20.06 -8.26
CA ASP A 158 5.26 -20.54 -9.59
C ASP A 158 6.57 -20.63 -10.40
N PRO A 159 6.82 -21.68 -11.19
CA PRO A 159 7.99 -21.75 -12.05
C PRO A 159 8.03 -20.64 -13.13
N LEU A 160 6.94 -19.93 -13.42
CA LEU A 160 6.93 -18.80 -14.35
C LEU A 160 7.89 -17.70 -13.89
N ILE A 161 8.85 -17.35 -14.75
CA ILE A 161 9.86 -16.29 -14.48
C ILE A 161 9.76 -15.12 -15.45
N TYR A 162 9.09 -15.31 -16.58
CA TYR A 162 8.99 -14.29 -17.63
C TYR A 162 7.71 -14.46 -18.42
N ARG A 163 7.00 -13.35 -18.65
CA ARG A 163 5.88 -13.27 -19.60
C ARG A 163 6.08 -12.06 -20.49
N SER A 164 5.78 -12.17 -21.78
CA SER A 164 5.82 -11.02 -22.69
C SER A 164 4.76 -11.10 -23.76
N VAL A 165 4.30 -9.93 -24.19
CA VAL A 165 3.41 -9.73 -25.34
C VAL A 165 4.03 -8.71 -26.28
N SER A 166 3.99 -8.99 -27.57
CA SER A 166 4.39 -8.09 -28.65
C SER A 166 3.16 -7.79 -29.49
N TYR A 167 3.01 -6.53 -29.87
CA TYR A 167 1.84 -6.06 -30.62
C TYR A 167 2.18 -5.91 -32.10
N LYS A 168 1.15 -5.79 -32.94
CA LYS A 168 1.30 -5.37 -34.33
C LYS A 168 1.53 -3.86 -34.39
N GLU A 169 2.35 -3.43 -35.34
CA GLU A 169 2.58 -2.02 -35.64
C GLU A 169 1.38 -1.52 -36.46
N ASP A 170 0.27 -1.19 -35.79
CA ASP A 170 -0.91 -0.60 -36.42
C ASP A 170 -1.17 0.77 -35.76
N GLU A 171 -0.86 1.86 -36.47
CA GLU A 171 -1.01 3.24 -35.96
C GLU A 171 -2.49 3.67 -35.81
N ASP A 172 -3.41 3.01 -36.52
CA ASP A 172 -4.82 3.43 -36.64
C ASP A 172 -5.79 2.71 -35.68
N SER A 173 -5.34 1.73 -34.90
CA SER A 173 -6.22 0.96 -34.00
C SER A 173 -6.19 1.47 -32.56
N GLN A 174 -7.36 1.77 -31.98
CA GLN A 174 -7.50 2.16 -30.57
C GLN A 174 -7.06 1.06 -29.59
N GLU A 175 -7.09 -0.22 -30.01
CA GLU A 175 -6.61 -1.35 -29.23
C GLU A 175 -5.48 -2.09 -29.98
N PRO A 176 -4.29 -2.24 -29.38
CA PRO A 176 -3.17 -2.89 -30.03
C PRO A 176 -3.42 -4.40 -30.17
N GLN A 177 -3.32 -4.92 -31.39
CA GLN A 177 -3.52 -6.33 -31.67
C GLN A 177 -2.31 -7.16 -31.24
N ILE A 178 -2.54 -8.28 -30.55
CA ILE A 178 -1.47 -9.18 -30.11
C ILE A 178 -0.89 -9.89 -31.33
N ARG A 179 0.40 -9.71 -31.58
CA ARG A 179 1.17 -10.46 -32.57
C ARG A 179 1.68 -11.78 -31.99
N LYS A 180 2.27 -11.71 -30.81
CA LYS A 180 2.99 -12.83 -30.20
C LYS A 180 3.05 -12.72 -28.68
N MET A 181 2.91 -13.85 -28.00
CA MET A 181 3.13 -13.98 -26.56
C MET A 181 4.20 -15.03 -26.29
N ALA A 182 4.93 -14.86 -25.18
CA ALA A 182 5.92 -15.84 -24.74
C ALA A 182 5.97 -15.91 -23.22
N GLU A 183 6.06 -17.13 -22.71
CA GLU A 183 6.25 -17.45 -21.30
C GLU A 183 7.52 -18.27 -21.15
N LYS A 184 8.32 -17.98 -20.11
CA LYS A 184 9.49 -18.79 -19.76
C LYS A 184 9.38 -19.23 -18.33
N PHE A 185 9.84 -20.44 -18.08
CA PHE A 185 9.75 -21.10 -16.78
C PHE A 185 11.13 -21.48 -16.29
N LYS A 186 11.25 -21.60 -14.97
CA LYS A 186 12.42 -22.08 -14.25
C LYS A 186 12.42 -23.61 -14.26
N ARG A 187 13.61 -24.20 -14.37
CA ARG A 187 13.80 -25.66 -14.31
C ARG A 187 13.28 -26.20 -12.98
N SER A 188 12.46 -27.23 -13.06
CA SER A 188 11.97 -28.01 -11.92
C SER A 188 12.74 -29.33 -11.83
N PRO A 189 13.73 -29.48 -10.94
CA PRO A 189 14.60 -30.66 -10.90
C PRO A 189 13.87 -32.00 -10.68
N SER A 190 12.64 -31.95 -10.16
CA SER A 190 11.78 -33.11 -9.93
C SER A 190 11.08 -33.64 -11.18
N VAL A 191 11.04 -32.87 -12.28
CA VAL A 191 10.41 -33.24 -13.55
C VAL A 191 11.50 -33.60 -14.55
N ASP A 192 11.28 -34.57 -15.44
CA ASP A 192 12.26 -34.84 -16.50
C ASP A 192 12.44 -33.65 -17.43
N ALA A 193 13.65 -33.44 -17.95
CA ALA A 193 13.96 -32.25 -18.74
C ALA A 193 13.21 -32.22 -20.08
N ASP A 194 12.90 -33.39 -20.67
CA ASP A 194 12.15 -33.49 -21.92
C ASP A 194 10.64 -33.28 -21.74
N GLU A 195 10.15 -33.25 -20.49
CA GLU A 195 8.76 -32.96 -20.12
C GLU A 195 8.61 -31.59 -19.42
N ASP A 196 9.71 -31.03 -18.90
CA ASP A 196 9.72 -29.74 -18.21
C ASP A 196 9.81 -28.58 -19.21
N VAL A 197 8.75 -27.79 -19.29
CA VAL A 197 8.61 -26.73 -20.30
C VAL A 197 9.46 -25.52 -19.92
N ALA A 198 10.52 -25.25 -20.67
CA ALA A 198 11.35 -24.05 -20.48
C ALA A 198 10.72 -22.78 -21.07
N LYS A 199 10.03 -22.91 -22.21
CA LYS A 199 9.44 -21.77 -22.91
C LYS A 199 8.22 -22.17 -23.72
N ARG A 200 7.13 -21.43 -23.55
CA ARG A 200 5.97 -21.42 -24.44
C ARG A 200 5.99 -20.17 -25.31
N THR A 201 5.58 -20.30 -26.54
CA THR A 201 5.47 -19.18 -27.47
C THR A 201 4.20 -19.34 -28.28
N PHE A 202 3.30 -18.38 -28.12
CA PHE A 202 2.04 -18.31 -28.85
C PHE A 202 2.20 -17.24 -29.94
N ASP A 203 2.45 -17.69 -31.16
CA ASP A 203 2.54 -16.83 -32.33
C ASP A 203 1.13 -16.70 -32.91
N VAL A 204 0.41 -15.65 -32.49
CA VAL A 204 -1.01 -15.46 -32.82
C VAL A 204 -1.15 -15.15 -34.30
N ASP A 205 -0.23 -14.34 -34.84
CA ASP A 205 -0.22 -13.93 -36.24
C ASP A 205 0.12 -15.08 -37.19
N ALA A 206 1.14 -15.88 -36.85
CA ALA A 206 1.49 -17.08 -37.62
C ALA A 206 0.56 -18.28 -37.37
N GLY A 207 -0.34 -18.19 -36.39
CA GLY A 207 -1.19 -19.33 -35.99
C GLY A 207 -0.40 -20.52 -35.46
N LEU A 208 0.73 -20.30 -34.77
CA LEU A 208 1.62 -21.36 -34.28
C LEU A 208 1.76 -21.33 -32.75
N ILE A 209 1.81 -22.52 -32.13
CA ILE A 209 2.21 -22.69 -30.74
C ILE A 209 3.53 -23.46 -30.70
N LYS A 210 4.57 -22.88 -30.08
CA LYS A 210 5.89 -23.50 -29.94
C LYS A 210 6.20 -23.74 -28.47
N VAL A 211 6.53 -24.97 -28.14
CA VAL A 211 6.95 -25.40 -26.80
C VAL A 211 8.40 -25.85 -26.88
N ARG A 212 9.26 -25.27 -26.05
CA ARG A 212 10.64 -25.72 -25.87
C ARG A 212 10.80 -26.22 -24.45
N TYR A 213 11.40 -27.39 -24.32
CA TYR A 213 11.67 -28.05 -23.06
C TYR A 213 13.04 -27.65 -22.51
N HIS A 214 13.33 -28.00 -21.26
CA HIS A 214 14.63 -27.73 -20.66
C HIS A 214 15.72 -28.63 -21.23
N TYR A 215 16.98 -28.22 -21.07
CA TYR A 215 18.11 -29.08 -21.41
C TYR A 215 18.21 -30.22 -20.38
N GLY A 216 18.35 -31.45 -20.88
CA GLY A 216 18.66 -32.60 -20.04
C GLY A 216 20.08 -32.56 -19.49
N PRO A 217 20.37 -33.36 -18.44
CA PRO A 217 21.73 -33.51 -17.95
C PRO A 217 22.64 -33.98 -19.10
N ASP A 218 23.80 -33.34 -19.23
CA ASP A 218 24.82 -33.63 -20.26
C ASP A 218 24.35 -33.48 -21.73
N ARG A 219 23.28 -32.70 -21.99
CA ARG A 219 22.77 -32.43 -23.36
C ARG A 219 22.95 -30.98 -23.78
N VAL A 220 23.43 -30.77 -25.01
CA VAL A 220 23.59 -29.44 -25.64
C VAL A 220 22.37 -28.99 -26.44
N THR A 221 21.44 -29.90 -26.72
CA THR A 221 20.18 -29.64 -27.44
C THR A 221 18.99 -29.97 -26.55
N ALA A 222 17.91 -29.20 -26.69
CA ALA A 222 16.65 -29.42 -25.98
C ALA A 222 15.54 -29.82 -26.95
N SER A 223 14.63 -30.66 -26.47
CA SER A 223 13.44 -31.07 -27.22
C SER A 223 12.50 -29.89 -27.46
N PHE A 224 11.81 -29.87 -28.61
CA PHE A 224 10.81 -28.85 -28.89
C PHE A 224 9.69 -29.38 -29.78
N ARG A 225 8.52 -28.77 -29.65
CA ARG A 225 7.31 -29.10 -30.41
C ARG A 225 6.68 -27.83 -30.97
N THR A 226 6.15 -27.92 -32.18
CA THR A 226 5.41 -26.83 -32.83
C THR A 226 4.08 -27.38 -33.32
N TYR A 227 3.00 -26.70 -32.95
CA TYR A 227 1.63 -27.02 -33.34
C TYR A 227 1.10 -25.89 -34.23
N ALA A 228 0.56 -26.24 -35.39
CA ALA A 228 -0.12 -25.29 -36.26
C ALA A 228 -1.63 -25.29 -36.00
N LYS A 229 -2.20 -24.10 -35.83
CA LYS A 229 -3.62 -23.93 -35.46
C LYS A 229 -4.59 -24.18 -36.62
N ASP A 230 -4.10 -24.09 -37.85
CA ASP A 230 -4.85 -24.37 -39.08
C ASP A 230 -5.05 -25.87 -39.34
N GLY A 231 -4.49 -26.74 -38.50
CA GLY A 231 -4.57 -28.19 -38.67
C GLY A 231 -3.58 -28.74 -39.70
N SER A 232 -2.64 -27.92 -40.22
CA SER A 232 -1.59 -28.36 -41.15
C SER A 232 -0.58 -29.35 -40.55
N GLY A 233 -0.66 -29.61 -39.24
CA GLY A 233 0.06 -30.66 -38.53
C GLY A 233 0.86 -30.14 -37.33
N HIS A 234 1.68 -31.02 -36.77
CA HIS A 234 2.63 -30.71 -35.71
C HIS A 234 4.02 -31.19 -36.11
N SER A 235 5.06 -30.47 -35.69
CA SER A 235 6.46 -30.89 -35.85
C SER A 235 7.09 -31.08 -34.49
N PHE A 236 7.83 -32.17 -34.31
CA PHE A 236 8.51 -32.48 -33.08
C PHE A 236 9.97 -32.82 -33.34
N VAL A 237 10.84 -32.33 -32.46
CA VAL A 237 12.25 -32.72 -32.38
C VAL A 237 12.46 -33.24 -30.98
N GLN A 238 12.67 -34.55 -30.88
CA GLN A 238 12.90 -35.27 -29.63
C GLN A 238 14.37 -35.65 -29.58
N VAL A 239 15.08 -35.15 -28.56
CA VAL A 239 16.54 -35.29 -28.48
C VAL A 239 16.93 -36.70 -28.02
N ASP A 240 16.17 -37.31 -27.13
CA ASP A 240 16.43 -38.66 -26.65
C ASP A 240 15.94 -39.71 -27.67
N PRO A 241 16.84 -40.48 -28.31
CA PRO A 241 16.46 -41.49 -29.29
C PRO A 241 15.70 -42.68 -28.70
N PHE A 242 15.77 -42.89 -27.38
CA PHE A 242 15.12 -44.01 -26.68
C PHE A 242 13.76 -43.65 -26.11
N SER A 243 13.44 -42.36 -26.07
CA SER A 243 12.14 -41.89 -25.60
C SER A 243 11.05 -42.25 -26.62
N ARG A 244 9.91 -42.74 -26.12
CA ARG A 244 8.82 -43.17 -27.00
C ARG A 244 8.15 -41.95 -27.63
N PRO A 245 7.83 -41.99 -28.94
CA PRO A 245 7.03 -40.95 -29.55
C PRO A 245 5.64 -40.95 -28.91
N LEU A 246 5.07 -39.76 -28.71
CA LEU A 246 3.73 -39.63 -28.15
C LEU A 246 2.69 -40.16 -29.14
N THR A 247 1.63 -40.74 -28.59
CA THR A 247 0.48 -41.17 -29.39
C THR A 247 -0.33 -39.97 -29.87
N ASP A 248 -1.03 -40.08 -31.00
CA ASP A 248 -1.89 -39.03 -31.54
C ASP A 248 -2.91 -38.48 -30.52
N ALA A 249 -3.46 -39.36 -29.68
CA ALA A 249 -4.36 -38.98 -28.59
C ALA A 249 -3.69 -38.07 -27.54
N GLN A 250 -2.43 -38.36 -27.19
CA GLN A 250 -1.66 -37.56 -26.23
C GLN A 250 -1.27 -36.20 -26.83
N LEU A 251 -0.94 -36.17 -28.12
CA LEU A 251 -0.63 -34.95 -28.85
C LEU A 251 -1.85 -34.02 -28.95
N LEU A 252 -3.04 -34.59 -29.17
CA LEU A 252 -4.29 -33.84 -29.18
C LEU A 252 -4.62 -33.28 -27.79
N ASP A 253 -4.39 -34.06 -26.73
CA ASP A 253 -4.57 -33.60 -25.34
C ASP A 253 -3.59 -32.46 -24.98
N GLU A 254 -2.30 -32.59 -25.33
CA GLU A 254 -1.30 -31.54 -25.15
C GLU A 254 -1.68 -30.27 -25.92
N TYR A 255 -2.08 -30.40 -27.18
CA TYR A 255 -2.54 -29.27 -27.98
C TYR A 255 -3.75 -28.56 -27.35
N THR A 256 -4.74 -29.32 -26.86
CA THR A 256 -5.91 -28.77 -26.16
C THR A 256 -5.50 -28.01 -24.90
N LYS A 257 -4.58 -28.57 -24.10
CA LYS A 257 -4.01 -27.88 -22.92
C LYS A 257 -3.27 -26.60 -23.31
N LEU A 258 -2.52 -26.61 -24.41
CA LEU A 258 -1.81 -25.44 -24.92
C LEU A 258 -2.77 -24.34 -25.38
N GLN A 259 -3.89 -24.68 -26.04
CA GLN A 259 -4.92 -23.71 -26.39
C GLN A 259 -5.57 -23.06 -25.15
N THR A 260 -5.80 -23.84 -24.09
CA THR A 260 -6.28 -23.30 -22.81
C THR A 260 -5.25 -22.35 -22.20
N SER A 261 -3.97 -22.76 -22.16
CA SER A 261 -2.90 -21.91 -21.64
C SER A 261 -2.70 -20.61 -22.44
N GLU A 262 -2.96 -20.64 -23.75
CA GLU A 262 -2.95 -19.43 -24.58
C GLU A 262 -4.04 -18.45 -24.15
N ARG A 263 -5.27 -18.93 -23.93
CA ARG A 263 -6.39 -18.10 -23.48
C ARG A 263 -6.14 -17.51 -22.09
N GLU A 264 -5.59 -18.32 -21.19
CA GLU A 264 -5.15 -17.88 -19.86
C GLU A 264 -4.08 -16.79 -19.96
N CYS A 265 -3.07 -16.98 -20.81
CA CYS A 265 -2.02 -15.98 -21.04
C CYS A 265 -2.60 -14.63 -21.52
N ILE A 266 -3.55 -14.66 -22.46
CA ILE A 266 -4.25 -13.47 -22.94
C ILE A 266 -5.01 -12.76 -21.81
N ASN A 267 -5.75 -13.52 -21.00
CA ASN A 267 -6.52 -12.96 -19.88
C ASN A 267 -5.60 -12.34 -18.84
N GLU A 268 -4.50 -13.00 -18.50
CA GLU A 268 -3.48 -12.51 -17.58
C GLU A 268 -2.81 -11.22 -18.08
N ILE A 269 -2.51 -11.12 -19.37
CA ILE A 269 -2.00 -9.90 -19.99
C ILE A 269 -3.02 -8.76 -19.87
N ARG A 270 -4.29 -9.02 -20.19
CA ARG A 270 -5.36 -8.02 -20.09
C ARG A 270 -5.59 -7.54 -18.66
N ASP A 271 -5.56 -8.45 -17.69
CA ASP A 271 -5.68 -8.12 -16.28
C ASP A 271 -4.48 -7.30 -15.78
N ALA A 272 -3.28 -7.64 -16.23
CA ALA A 272 -2.08 -6.87 -15.91
C ALA A 272 -2.11 -5.47 -16.55
N ASP A 273 -2.60 -5.34 -17.78
CA ASP A 273 -2.77 -4.05 -18.46
C ASP A 273 -3.80 -3.18 -17.74
N ARG A 274 -4.92 -3.77 -17.27
CA ARG A 274 -5.92 -3.07 -16.45
C ARG A 274 -5.31 -2.56 -15.16
N LYS A 275 -4.61 -3.42 -14.41
CA LYS A 275 -3.94 -3.04 -13.14
C LYS A 275 -2.89 -1.95 -13.35
N ALA A 276 -2.10 -2.03 -14.43
CA ALA A 276 -1.12 -0.99 -14.76
C ALA A 276 -1.80 0.36 -15.06
N LYS A 277 -2.90 0.36 -15.81
CA LYS A 277 -3.71 1.56 -16.06
C LYS A 277 -4.30 2.14 -14.76
N GLU A 278 -4.80 1.30 -13.86
CA GLU A 278 -5.31 1.72 -12.55
C GLU A 278 -4.21 2.35 -11.68
N ILE A 279 -2.98 1.80 -11.67
CA ILE A 279 -1.84 2.40 -10.98
C ILE A 279 -1.54 3.80 -11.52
N ILE A 280 -1.47 3.95 -12.85
CA ILE A 280 -1.19 5.24 -13.48
C ILE A 280 -2.31 6.24 -13.21
N LYS A 281 -3.57 5.82 -13.34
CA LYS A 281 -4.71 6.68 -13.02
C LYS A 281 -4.67 7.13 -11.57
N LYS A 282 -4.40 6.22 -10.63
CA LYS A 282 -4.31 6.57 -9.21
C LYS A 282 -3.16 7.54 -8.92
N ARG A 283 -2.00 7.36 -9.57
CA ARG A 283 -0.89 8.31 -9.49
C ARG A 283 -1.28 9.69 -10.02
N GLN A 284 -2.03 9.76 -11.12
CA GLN A 284 -2.50 11.04 -11.66
C GLN A 284 -3.46 11.73 -10.68
N GLU A 285 -4.45 11.00 -10.13
CA GLU A 285 -5.36 11.52 -9.10
C GLU A 285 -4.57 12.06 -7.88
N GLU A 286 -3.57 11.32 -7.41
CA GLU A 286 -2.72 11.76 -6.28
C GLU A 286 -1.92 13.03 -6.60
N GLU A 287 -1.50 13.26 -7.86
CA GLU A 287 -0.83 14.51 -8.26
C GLU A 287 -1.83 15.66 -8.46
N ASP A 288 -3.03 15.36 -8.97
CA ASP A 288 -4.10 16.34 -9.13
C ASP A 288 -4.54 16.88 -7.75
N ASP A 289 -4.68 16.00 -6.75
CA ASP A 289 -4.98 16.37 -5.34
C ASP A 289 -3.93 17.36 -4.79
N ILE A 290 -2.66 17.21 -5.16
CA ILE A 290 -1.57 18.10 -4.73
C ILE A 290 -1.67 19.46 -5.41
N VAL A 291 -1.91 19.45 -6.72
CA VAL A 291 -2.06 20.69 -7.49
C VAL A 291 -3.26 21.48 -6.98
N GLU A 292 -4.38 20.82 -6.65
CA GLU A 292 -5.54 21.45 -6.03
C GLU A 292 -5.19 22.08 -4.68
N ALA A 293 -4.51 21.33 -3.79
CA ALA A 293 -4.06 21.85 -2.50
C ALA A 293 -3.11 23.05 -2.62
N GLU A 294 -2.18 23.05 -3.59
CA GLU A 294 -1.31 24.20 -3.87
C GLU A 294 -2.11 25.41 -4.37
N GLN A 295 -3.13 25.20 -5.21
CA GLN A 295 -4.00 26.28 -5.69
C GLN A 295 -4.85 26.89 -4.57
N GLU A 296 -5.39 26.05 -3.68
CA GLU A 296 -6.13 26.51 -2.49
C GLU A 296 -5.23 27.31 -1.55
N ALA A 297 -4.01 26.84 -1.30
CA ALA A 297 -3.02 27.54 -0.48
C ALA A 297 -2.63 28.91 -1.06
N ASN A 298 -2.55 29.03 -2.38
CA ASN A 298 -2.24 30.30 -3.06
C ASN A 298 -3.41 31.31 -3.05
N GLN A 299 -4.65 30.87 -2.87
CA GLN A 299 -5.84 31.74 -2.79
C GLN A 299 -6.06 32.32 -1.39
N LEU A 300 -5.41 31.75 -0.37
CA LEU A 300 -5.52 32.21 1.00
C LEU A 300 -4.85 33.58 1.21
N PRO A 301 -5.42 34.44 2.08
CA PRO A 301 -4.86 35.77 2.32
C PRO A 301 -3.46 35.67 2.95
N PRO A 302 -2.54 36.61 2.62
CA PRO A 302 -1.18 36.62 3.16
C PRO A 302 -1.18 36.62 4.69
N GLY A 303 -0.46 35.66 5.28
CA GLY A 303 -0.34 35.51 6.74
C GLY A 303 -1.33 34.53 7.38
N SER A 304 -2.28 33.99 6.63
CA SER A 304 -3.06 32.83 7.10
C SER A 304 -2.23 31.55 6.99
N LYS A 305 -2.28 30.69 8.02
CA LYS A 305 -1.66 29.36 7.96
C LYS A 305 -2.69 28.38 7.36
N PRO A 306 -2.45 27.82 6.16
CA PRO A 306 -3.32 26.78 5.64
C PRO A 306 -3.35 25.58 6.62
N PRO A 307 -4.48 24.87 6.72
CA PRO A 307 -4.49 23.57 7.37
C PRO A 307 -3.56 22.63 6.60
N VAL A 308 -2.96 21.65 7.29
CA VAL A 308 -2.10 20.66 6.63
C VAL A 308 -2.91 19.92 5.57
N ALA A 309 -2.41 19.88 4.33
CA ALA A 309 -3.13 19.26 3.23
C ALA A 309 -3.50 17.78 3.48
N ALA A 310 -4.66 17.39 2.96
CA ALA A 310 -5.26 16.08 3.22
C ALA A 310 -4.42 14.91 2.71
N HIS A 311 -3.58 15.07 1.68
CA HIS A 311 -2.68 14.03 1.17
C HIS A 311 -1.39 13.88 1.99
N LEU A 312 -1.20 14.68 3.05
CA LEU A 312 -0.13 14.52 4.02
C LEU A 312 -0.61 13.76 5.28
N VAL A 313 0.30 12.98 5.86
CA VAL A 313 0.14 12.24 7.11
C VAL A 313 0.73 13.09 8.22
N VAL A 314 -0.11 13.47 9.18
CA VAL A 314 0.35 14.12 10.41
C VAL A 314 0.64 13.03 11.43
N SER A 315 1.89 12.94 11.88
CA SER A 315 2.26 11.99 12.93
C SER A 315 1.60 12.37 14.26
N VAL A 316 1.27 11.37 15.08
CA VAL A 316 0.79 11.58 16.47
C VAL A 316 1.83 12.35 17.29
N TYR A 317 3.12 12.16 16.98
CA TYR A 317 4.19 12.91 17.61
C TYR A 317 4.23 14.37 17.15
N ASP A 318 3.84 14.67 15.91
CA ASP A 318 3.80 16.03 15.39
C ASP A 318 2.60 16.78 15.97
N THR A 319 1.42 16.15 16.08
CA THR A 319 0.28 16.75 16.79
C THR A 319 0.58 16.98 18.27
N ALA A 320 1.19 16.02 18.97
CA ALA A 320 1.60 16.20 20.36
C ALA A 320 2.65 17.31 20.52
N ARG A 321 3.62 17.39 19.60
CA ARG A 321 4.63 18.46 19.57
C ARG A 321 4.01 19.83 19.31
N SER A 322 3.05 19.96 18.40
CA SER A 322 2.33 21.20 18.12
C SER A 322 1.47 21.63 19.31
N LYS A 323 0.77 20.69 19.98
CA LYS A 323 0.04 20.96 21.23
C LYS A 323 0.98 21.50 22.31
N MET A 324 2.12 20.86 22.54
CA MET A 324 3.11 21.32 23.53
C MET A 324 3.80 22.64 23.14
N ALA A 325 3.94 22.95 21.84
CA ALA A 325 4.51 24.22 21.35
C ALA A 325 3.53 25.38 21.51
N ALA A 326 2.22 25.14 21.34
CA ALA A 326 1.15 26.11 21.60
C ALA A 326 0.95 26.43 23.09
N GLY A 327 1.86 26.01 23.98
CA GLY A 327 1.73 26.19 25.42
C GLY A 327 0.62 25.36 26.06
N GLN A 328 0.02 24.41 25.35
CA GLN A 328 -0.99 23.49 25.90
C GLN A 328 -0.29 22.34 26.64
N THR A 329 0.51 22.65 27.65
CA THR A 329 1.11 21.66 28.55
C THR A 329 0.23 21.33 29.76
N ASP A 330 -0.87 22.04 29.95
CA ASP A 330 -1.83 21.77 31.04
C ASP A 330 -2.91 20.75 30.67
N MET A 331 -2.87 20.15 29.47
CA MET A 331 -3.96 19.31 28.94
C MET A 331 -3.75 17.80 29.09
N ALA A 332 -2.66 17.34 29.72
CA ALA A 332 -2.51 15.91 30.02
C ALA A 332 -3.51 15.41 31.08
N GLU A 333 -4.12 16.32 31.85
CA GLU A 333 -5.25 16.03 32.75
C GLU A 333 -6.62 16.49 32.19
N ASP A 334 -6.67 17.16 31.03
CA ASP A 334 -7.87 17.83 30.51
C ASP A 334 -8.33 17.39 29.10
N ASP A 335 -7.68 16.41 28.45
CA ASP A 335 -8.26 15.76 27.24
C ASP A 335 -9.55 14.95 27.59
N GLU A 336 -9.93 14.81 28.86
CA GLU A 336 -11.28 14.40 29.30
C GLU A 336 -12.31 15.56 29.36
N LYS A 337 -11.89 16.83 29.20
CA LYS A 337 -12.72 18.03 29.44
C LYS A 337 -12.83 19.01 28.27
N VAL A 338 -12.50 18.66 27.02
CA VAL A 338 -13.18 19.33 25.90
C VAL A 338 -14.57 18.70 25.85
N PRO A 339 -15.65 19.39 26.28
CA PRO A 339 -16.97 18.80 26.28
C PRO A 339 -17.41 18.77 24.82
N HIS A 340 -17.05 17.72 24.09
CA HIS A 340 -17.74 17.41 22.85
C HIS A 340 -19.21 17.33 23.20
N ASP A 341 -19.99 18.24 22.65
CA ASP A 341 -21.40 18.33 22.95
C ASP A 341 -22.08 17.04 22.49
N PHE A 342 -22.32 16.16 23.47
CA PHE A 342 -22.85 14.83 23.27
C PHE A 342 -24.33 14.86 22.86
N LEU A 343 -25.00 16.01 22.98
CA LEU A 343 -26.43 16.15 22.72
C LEU A 343 -26.73 16.89 21.42
N THR A 344 -25.94 17.90 21.04
CA THR A 344 -26.18 18.72 19.82
C THR A 344 -26.42 17.92 18.54
N PRO A 345 -25.71 16.82 18.24
CA PRO A 345 -25.99 15.99 17.06
C PRO A 345 -27.39 15.36 17.01
N PHE A 346 -28.08 15.31 18.14
CA PHE A 346 -29.40 14.70 18.31
C PHE A 346 -30.52 15.75 18.47
N LEU A 347 -30.20 17.04 18.30
CA LEU A 347 -31.16 18.15 18.35
C LEU A 347 -31.54 18.58 16.93
N ALA A 348 -32.82 18.89 16.71
CA ALA A 348 -33.28 19.44 15.44
C ALA A 348 -32.76 20.87 15.20
N ILE A 349 -32.57 21.63 16.28
CA ILE A 349 -31.99 22.97 16.29
C ILE A 349 -30.84 22.96 17.30
N PRO A 350 -29.63 23.42 16.94
CA PRO A 350 -28.52 23.53 17.87
C PRO A 350 -28.86 24.54 18.97
N ILE A 351 -28.91 24.06 20.22
CA ILE A 351 -29.22 24.85 21.40
C ILE A 351 -28.07 24.69 22.39
N GLY A 352 -27.56 25.81 22.89
CA GLY A 352 -26.46 25.86 23.86
C GLY A 352 -26.93 25.57 25.30
N PRO A 353 -25.98 25.36 26.23
CA PRO A 353 -26.29 25.09 27.64
C PRO A 353 -26.96 26.27 28.39
N ASN A 354 -26.88 27.49 27.84
CA ASN A 354 -27.46 28.72 28.42
C ASN A 354 -28.80 29.11 27.79
N ASP A 355 -29.26 28.38 26.78
CA ASP A 355 -30.51 28.64 26.08
C ASP A 355 -31.70 27.96 26.80
N PRO A 356 -32.96 28.32 26.46
CA PRO A 356 -34.14 27.72 27.07
C PRO A 356 -34.15 26.18 26.93
N PRO A 357 -34.61 25.44 27.96
CA PRO A 357 -34.65 23.97 27.92
C PRO A 357 -35.59 23.47 26.82
N LEU A 358 -35.26 22.33 26.25
CA LEU A 358 -36.08 21.68 25.22
C LEU A 358 -37.47 21.32 25.77
N PRO A 359 -38.52 21.38 24.93
CA PRO A 359 -39.82 20.85 25.31
C PRO A 359 -39.71 19.34 25.59
N ARG A 360 -40.57 18.83 26.48
CA ARG A 360 -40.44 17.48 27.06
C ARG A 360 -40.30 16.36 26.02
N ASP A 361 -41.06 16.43 24.94
CA ASP A 361 -41.07 15.41 23.89
C ASP A 361 -39.77 15.40 23.08
N GLU A 362 -39.27 16.58 22.70
CA GLU A 362 -37.98 16.73 22.01
C GLU A 362 -36.80 16.35 22.91
N ALA A 363 -36.87 16.70 24.20
CA ALA A 363 -35.87 16.30 25.18
C ALA A 363 -35.80 14.76 25.34
N LEU A 364 -36.94 14.09 25.36
CA LEU A 364 -37.00 12.62 25.46
C LEU A 364 -36.45 11.97 24.19
N GLN A 365 -36.81 12.50 23.02
CA GLN A 365 -36.31 12.02 21.73
C GLN A 365 -34.80 12.18 21.61
N ALA A 366 -34.25 13.35 21.98
CA ALA A 366 -32.82 13.62 21.92
C ALA A 366 -32.02 12.71 22.88
N ARG A 367 -32.54 12.51 24.11
CA ARG A 367 -31.94 11.59 25.09
C ARG A 367 -31.89 10.16 24.57
N ASP A 368 -33.02 9.67 24.07
CA ASP A 368 -33.13 8.29 23.59
C ASP A 368 -32.29 8.07 22.33
N ALA A 369 -32.24 9.04 21.41
CA ALA A 369 -31.38 8.99 20.23
C ALA A 369 -29.88 8.97 20.58
N CYS A 370 -29.46 9.80 21.56
CA CYS A 370 -28.09 9.83 22.05
C CYS A 370 -27.67 8.48 22.68
N LEU A 371 -28.50 7.94 23.59
CA LEU A 371 -28.22 6.66 24.24
C LEU A 371 -28.26 5.48 23.25
N ARG A 372 -29.16 5.50 22.27
CA ARG A 372 -29.20 4.48 21.20
C ARG A 372 -27.94 4.54 20.34
N SER A 373 -27.53 5.72 19.88
CA SER A 373 -26.31 5.89 19.08
C SER A 373 -25.06 5.40 19.81
N LEU A 374 -24.93 5.68 21.12
CA LEU A 374 -23.84 5.17 21.94
C LEU A 374 -23.90 3.63 22.06
N LYS A 375 -25.09 3.08 22.34
CA LYS A 375 -25.30 1.63 22.44
C LYS A 375 -24.93 0.93 21.14
N ASP A 376 -25.40 1.43 20.01
CA ASP A 376 -25.15 0.84 18.68
C ASP A 376 -23.65 0.80 18.39
N ARG A 377 -22.91 1.88 18.70
CA ARG A 377 -21.45 1.93 18.53
C ARG A 377 -20.71 0.94 19.44
N LEU A 378 -21.15 0.80 20.69
CA LEU A 378 -20.56 -0.17 21.63
C LEU A 378 -20.85 -1.61 21.16
N VAL A 379 -22.05 -1.89 20.67
CA VAL A 379 -22.43 -3.20 20.12
C VAL A 379 -21.64 -3.51 18.84
N GLU A 380 -21.53 -2.56 17.91
CA GLU A 380 -20.74 -2.70 16.69
C GLU A 380 -19.29 -3.05 17.01
N ARG A 381 -18.69 -2.35 17.98
CA ARG A 381 -17.33 -2.65 18.43
C ARG A 381 -17.19 -4.04 19.06
N ALA A 382 -18.17 -4.47 19.86
CA ALA A 382 -18.18 -5.82 20.42
C ALA A 382 -18.29 -6.87 19.30
N ASN A 383 -19.15 -6.66 18.31
CA ASN A 383 -19.33 -7.55 17.16
C ASN A 383 -18.04 -7.69 16.32
N ILE A 384 -17.27 -6.60 16.15
CA ILE A 384 -15.97 -6.68 15.45
C ILE A 384 -14.99 -7.60 16.19
N VAL A 385 -14.95 -7.53 17.52
CA VAL A 385 -14.07 -8.39 18.33
C VAL A 385 -14.57 -9.83 18.32
N GLN A 386 -15.88 -10.03 18.44
CA GLN A 386 -16.52 -11.35 18.37
C GLN A 386 -16.27 -12.04 17.02
N ASN A 387 -16.49 -11.33 15.89
CA ASN A 387 -16.25 -11.90 14.56
C ASN A 387 -14.79 -12.33 14.38
N ARG A 388 -13.82 -11.56 14.89
CA ARG A 388 -12.40 -11.95 14.86
C ARG A 388 -12.11 -13.17 15.71
N LEU A 389 -12.75 -13.27 16.88
CA LEU A 389 -12.66 -14.44 17.74
C LEU A 389 -13.22 -15.69 17.04
N ASP A 390 -14.37 -15.56 16.38
CA ASP A 390 -15.02 -16.64 15.62
C ASP A 390 -14.18 -17.07 14.41
N GLU A 391 -13.57 -16.12 13.69
CA GLU A 391 -12.64 -16.38 12.58
C GLU A 391 -11.41 -17.17 13.04
N GLU A 392 -10.77 -16.76 14.13
CA GLU A 392 -9.60 -17.47 14.69
C GLU A 392 -9.98 -18.87 15.21
N ASN A 393 -11.14 -19.00 15.87
CA ASN A 393 -11.67 -20.30 16.30
C ASN A 393 -11.98 -21.23 15.11
N ALA A 394 -12.60 -20.70 14.05
CA ALA A 394 -12.89 -21.46 12.84
C ALA A 394 -11.60 -21.87 12.11
N ALA A 395 -10.59 -20.99 12.06
CA ALA A 395 -9.29 -21.27 11.47
C ALA A 395 -8.55 -22.39 12.25
N LEU A 396 -8.56 -22.34 13.58
CA LEU A 396 -7.97 -23.38 14.42
C LEU A 396 -8.69 -24.72 14.26
N SER A 397 -10.04 -24.72 14.28
CA SER A 397 -10.85 -25.92 14.08
C SER A 397 -10.64 -26.56 12.71
N LYS A 398 -10.56 -25.75 11.64
CA LYS A 398 -10.25 -26.22 10.28
C LYS A 398 -8.86 -26.83 10.20
N ARG A 399 -7.86 -26.22 10.86
CA ARG A 399 -6.48 -26.74 10.90
C ARG A 399 -6.39 -28.04 11.71
N GLN A 400 -7.12 -28.13 12.83
CA GLN A 400 -7.27 -29.36 13.64
C GLN A 400 -7.88 -30.51 12.82
N ALA A 401 -8.95 -30.25 12.07
CA ALA A 401 -9.59 -31.24 11.21
C ALA A 401 -8.69 -31.70 10.04
N ALA A 402 -7.87 -30.80 9.50
CA ALA A 402 -6.87 -31.15 8.48
C ALA A 402 -5.75 -32.02 9.06
N PHE A 403 -5.25 -31.65 10.26
CA PHE A 403 -4.23 -32.42 10.96
C PHE A 403 -4.71 -33.84 11.30
N SER A 404 -5.94 -34.00 11.78
CA SER A 404 -6.49 -35.32 12.11
C SER A 404 -6.69 -36.23 10.89
N ARG A 405 -7.01 -35.66 9.71
CA ARG A 405 -7.17 -36.41 8.46
C ARG A 405 -5.85 -36.85 7.85
N ASN A 406 -4.80 -36.05 8.01
CA ASN A 406 -3.50 -36.29 7.39
C ASN A 406 -2.47 -36.89 8.36
N ARG A 407 -2.88 -37.22 9.60
CA ARG A 407 -1.99 -37.66 10.69
C ARG A 407 -1.04 -38.79 10.30
N ASP A 408 -1.50 -39.75 9.50
CA ASP A 408 -0.71 -40.93 9.14
C ASP A 408 0.34 -40.64 8.03
N HIS A 409 0.36 -39.42 7.47
CA HIS A 409 1.24 -39.01 6.35
C HIS A 409 2.12 -37.79 6.68
N MET A 410 2.22 -37.37 7.94
CA MET A 410 2.98 -36.19 8.38
C MET A 410 4.36 -36.58 8.94
N ASP A 411 5.37 -35.75 8.69
CA ASP A 411 6.73 -35.91 9.25
C ASP A 411 6.87 -35.14 10.59
N PRO A 412 7.86 -35.43 11.46
CA PRO A 412 8.03 -34.72 12.73
C PRO A 412 8.23 -33.20 12.61
N GLN A 413 8.62 -32.70 11.44
CA GLN A 413 8.66 -31.26 11.16
C GLN A 413 7.25 -30.66 11.01
N ASP A 414 6.34 -31.37 10.35
CA ASP A 414 4.96 -30.92 10.16
C ASP A 414 4.19 -30.90 11.49
N GLU A 415 4.49 -31.84 12.40
CA GLU A 415 3.95 -31.86 13.76
C GLU A 415 4.39 -30.63 14.57
N GLN A 416 5.67 -30.26 14.50
CA GLN A 416 6.19 -29.06 15.18
C GLN A 416 5.60 -27.76 14.61
N GLU A 417 5.40 -27.67 13.30
CA GLU A 417 4.75 -26.52 12.69
C GLU A 417 3.28 -26.40 13.12
N TYR A 418 2.58 -27.53 13.22
CA TYR A 418 1.21 -27.56 13.74
C TYR A 418 1.15 -27.13 15.21
N GLU A 419 2.04 -27.62 16.06
CA GLU A 419 2.11 -27.23 17.47
C GLU A 419 2.35 -25.73 17.64
N ARG A 420 3.28 -25.15 16.88
CA ARG A 420 3.53 -23.70 16.88
C ARG A 420 2.30 -22.91 16.41
N TYR A 421 1.66 -23.36 15.34
CA TYR A 421 0.44 -22.72 14.86
C TYR A 421 -0.68 -22.78 15.90
N ALA A 422 -0.85 -23.92 16.57
CA ALA A 422 -1.86 -24.12 17.60
C ALA A 422 -1.59 -23.25 18.83
N SER A 423 -0.33 -23.14 19.28
CA SER A 423 0.05 -22.25 20.39
C SER A 423 -0.24 -20.79 20.06
N ASP A 424 0.12 -20.35 18.85
CA ASP A 424 -0.08 -18.97 18.41
C ASP A 424 -1.57 -18.63 18.20
N ALA A 425 -2.36 -19.58 17.72
CA ALA A 425 -3.81 -19.43 17.60
C ALA A 425 -4.48 -19.36 18.97
N MET A 426 -4.13 -20.24 19.91
CA MET A 426 -4.65 -20.22 21.28
C MET A 426 -4.33 -18.91 22.00
N PHE A 427 -3.10 -18.40 21.85
CA PHE A 427 -2.72 -17.10 22.42
C PHE A 427 -3.55 -15.95 21.85
N ARG A 428 -3.79 -15.93 20.54
CA ARG A 428 -4.64 -14.92 19.88
C ARG A 428 -6.10 -14.99 20.36
N ILE A 429 -6.66 -16.20 20.47
CA ILE A 429 -8.01 -16.45 21.00
C ILE A 429 -8.13 -15.90 22.42
N GLN A 430 -7.19 -16.24 23.31
CA GLN A 430 -7.20 -15.78 24.70
C GLN A 430 -7.15 -14.25 24.82
N ILE A 431 -6.36 -13.58 23.97
CA ILE A 431 -6.31 -12.11 23.93
C ILE A 431 -7.66 -11.53 23.47
N LEU A 432 -8.29 -12.14 22.47
CA LEU A 432 -9.57 -11.67 21.93
C LEU A 432 -10.70 -11.85 22.95
N GLU A 433 -10.72 -12.95 23.69
CA GLU A 433 -11.64 -13.17 24.83
C GLU A 433 -11.45 -12.11 25.92
N GLN A 434 -10.22 -11.91 26.40
CA GLN A 434 -9.93 -10.88 27.41
C GLN A 434 -10.31 -9.47 26.93
N ARG A 435 -10.12 -9.18 25.64
CA ARG A 435 -10.51 -7.89 25.05
C ARG A 435 -12.01 -7.74 24.99
N LEU A 436 -12.75 -8.81 24.68
CA LEU A 436 -14.20 -8.80 24.66
C LEU A 436 -14.75 -8.56 26.08
N ASP A 437 -14.27 -9.30 27.07
CA ASP A 437 -14.67 -9.15 28.47
C ASP A 437 -14.41 -7.73 28.97
N ARG A 438 -13.19 -7.23 28.79
CA ARG A 438 -12.83 -5.85 29.15
C ARG A 438 -13.69 -4.82 28.43
N HIS A 439 -14.01 -5.05 27.15
CA HIS A 439 -14.88 -4.15 26.40
C HIS A 439 -16.31 -4.16 26.93
N THR A 440 -16.86 -5.30 27.35
CA THR A 440 -18.20 -5.36 27.95
C THR A 440 -18.27 -4.57 29.26
N GLU A 441 -17.28 -4.72 30.14
CA GLU A 441 -17.21 -4.00 31.42
C GLU A 441 -17.12 -2.48 31.21
N ILE A 442 -16.21 -2.04 30.33
CA ILE A 442 -16.05 -0.62 30.00
C ILE A 442 -17.30 -0.07 29.33
N SER A 443 -17.98 -0.86 28.49
CA SER A 443 -19.20 -0.43 27.79
C SER A 443 -20.35 -0.16 28.75
N LEU A 444 -20.53 -1.02 29.76
CA LEU A 444 -21.52 -0.82 30.82
C LEU A 444 -21.24 0.45 31.62
N SER A 445 -19.98 0.67 32.02
CA SER A 445 -19.55 1.89 32.72
C SER A 445 -19.81 3.14 31.89
N LYS A 446 -19.44 3.14 30.61
CA LYS A 446 -19.63 4.29 29.71
C LYS A 446 -21.10 4.60 29.45
N TYR A 447 -21.94 3.57 29.34
CA TYR A 447 -23.38 3.75 29.16
C TYR A 447 -24.00 4.38 30.42
N ALA A 448 -23.64 3.88 31.61
CA ALA A 448 -24.11 4.44 32.87
C ALA A 448 -23.65 5.89 33.08
N GLU A 449 -22.41 6.19 32.72
CA GLU A 449 -21.86 7.54 32.80
C GLU A 449 -22.59 8.51 31.84
N MET A 450 -22.87 8.09 30.61
CA MET A 450 -23.61 8.90 29.65
C MET A 450 -25.05 9.17 30.12
N ASP A 451 -25.75 8.17 30.65
CA ASP A 451 -27.08 8.35 31.22
C ASP A 451 -27.04 9.33 32.41
N ALA A 452 -26.04 9.22 33.28
CA ALA A 452 -25.85 10.17 34.39
C ALA A 452 -25.55 11.60 33.91
N ARG A 453 -24.79 11.77 32.83
CA ARG A 453 -24.51 13.07 32.20
C ARG A 453 -25.77 13.68 31.59
N LEU A 454 -26.56 12.90 30.84
CA LEU A 454 -27.82 13.34 30.24
C LEU A 454 -28.86 13.76 31.29
N ARG A 455 -28.94 13.05 32.43
CA ARG A 455 -29.83 13.44 33.54
C ARG A 455 -29.47 14.78 34.18
N LYS A 456 -28.19 15.19 34.11
CA LYS A 456 -27.68 16.44 34.69
C LYS A 456 -27.61 17.57 33.67
N ASP A 457 -27.91 17.33 32.40
CA ASP A 457 -27.80 18.33 31.34
C ASP A 457 -28.92 19.40 31.46
N PRO A 458 -28.58 20.71 31.53
CA PRO A 458 -29.56 21.80 31.63
C PRO A 458 -30.61 21.79 30.52
N ARG A 459 -30.26 21.36 29.30
CA ARG A 459 -31.15 21.36 28.14
C ARG A 459 -32.25 20.31 28.24
N LEU A 460 -32.03 19.25 29.03
CA LEU A 460 -32.97 18.13 29.23
C LEU A 460 -33.77 18.23 30.54
N ARG A 461 -33.70 19.37 31.25
CA ARG A 461 -34.32 19.57 32.56
C ARG A 461 -35.85 19.35 32.56
N ALA A 462 -36.52 19.51 31.42
CA ALA A 462 -37.95 19.22 31.26
C ALA A 462 -38.33 17.76 31.54
N LEU A 463 -37.37 16.82 31.52
CA LEU A 463 -37.57 15.42 31.86
C LEU A 463 -37.56 15.14 33.37
N ALA A 464 -36.98 16.01 34.19
CA ALA A 464 -36.86 15.84 35.64
C ALA A 464 -38.10 16.27 36.43
N VAL A 465 -39.02 17.02 35.80
CA VAL A 465 -40.26 17.49 36.42
C VAL A 465 -41.38 16.47 36.12
N PRO A 466 -42.10 15.93 37.14
CA PRO A 466 -43.29 15.12 36.91
C PRO A 466 -44.37 15.96 36.21
N SER A 467 -45.02 15.40 35.19
CA SER A 467 -46.17 16.02 34.53
C SER A 467 -47.25 16.34 35.56
N ARG A 468 -47.72 17.59 35.59
CA ARG A 468 -49.00 17.94 36.21
C ARG A 468 -50.15 17.49 35.31
#